data_AF-A0A6V7WQX5-F1
#
_entry.id   AF-A0A6V7WQX5-F1
#
_cell.length_a   1.000
_cell.length_b   1.000
_cell.length_c   1.000
_cell.angle_alpha   90.00
_cell.angle_beta   90.00
_cell.angle_gamma   90.00
#
_symmetry.space_group_name_H-M   'P 1'
#
loop_
_entity.id
_entity.type
_entity.pdbx_description
1 polymer ?
#
loop_
_entity_poly.entity_id
_entity_poly.type
_entity_poly.pdbx_seq_one_letter_code
_entity_poly.pdbx_strand_id
1 'polypeptide(L)'
;MLGKVELSDFKVQESTLEEVVFVATVNTSVNAKTAISLLNGITFRAIGFTEPLSVKAECAKPDFPTRIDWDAFFASNKNLDEKEPGERPDTVYISGLPFDWFKDPIEGSTENTFKHIFAEYGEVICVDIPQCDPIRKEMDQEISGIQLSSWLLGQVIHSLKFIFNFENMLVLHKLWLFLEVKIWYRKIQMEKFEKLKLGLIFDRTSHLSIRKITQRKLRRMCLEYERDKQEQKKMDESKRLEEMIREEKEKRDRDERERVMRALLRAERRQRMREKRDFEQLLRKKLKHRLTHKLEKIWKERQKGAKALLRHVAEIYREKQQLEKQRLEEQKALEAPIHELASAFVREQGLPMEEEIRQRILRKQELKMRTRITSRMITECAAETKRKGYKRSQMKVVFER
;
A
#
# COMPACT_ATOMS: atom_id res chain seq x y z
N MET A 1 -17.67 72.76 -58.16
CA MET A 1 -17.54 72.78 -56.69
C MET A 1 -16.78 71.52 -56.30
N LEU A 2 -15.55 71.65 -55.80
CA LEU A 2 -14.82 70.51 -55.21
C LEU A 2 -15.59 70.10 -53.94
N GLY A 3 -16.09 68.87 -53.90
CA GLY A 3 -16.81 68.36 -52.73
C GLY A 3 -15.93 68.40 -51.48
N LYS A 4 -16.54 68.50 -50.30
CA LYS A 4 -15.82 68.35 -49.03
C LYS A 4 -15.12 66.99 -49.02
N VAL A 5 -13.80 67.00 -48.87
CA VAL A 5 -13.02 65.78 -48.64
C VAL A 5 -12.94 65.55 -47.14
N GLU A 6 -13.56 64.47 -46.67
CA GLU A 6 -13.48 64.05 -45.26
C GLU A 6 -12.31 63.09 -45.07
N LEU A 7 -11.42 63.43 -44.12
CA LEU A 7 -10.35 62.56 -43.65
C LEU A 7 -10.82 61.86 -42.37
N SER A 8 -10.63 60.54 -42.29
CA SER A 8 -11.02 59.71 -41.14
C SER A 8 -9.81 58.95 -40.58
N ASP A 9 -9.89 58.47 -39.33
CA ASP A 9 -8.84 57.63 -38.71
C ASP A 9 -7.43 58.31 -38.68
N PHE A 10 -7.38 59.64 -38.56
CA PHE A 10 -6.15 60.45 -38.59
C PHE A 10 -5.23 60.12 -37.40
N LYS A 11 -4.07 59.53 -37.67
CA LYS A 11 -3.13 59.03 -36.65
C LYS A 11 -1.70 59.41 -36.99
N VAL A 12 -0.88 59.61 -35.96
CA VAL A 12 0.58 59.74 -36.10
C VAL A 12 1.15 58.33 -36.35
N GLN A 13 1.83 58.13 -37.48
CA GLN A 13 2.52 56.89 -37.82
C GLN A 13 3.94 56.91 -37.29
N GLU A 14 4.68 57.98 -37.60
CA GLU A 14 6.07 58.18 -37.19
C GLU A 14 6.29 59.63 -36.77
N SER A 15 7.15 59.83 -35.77
CA SER A 15 7.55 61.17 -35.31
C SER A 15 9.05 61.13 -35.07
N THR A 16 9.78 61.86 -35.89
CA THR A 16 11.22 62.09 -35.73
C THR A 16 11.46 63.55 -35.34
N LEU A 17 12.73 63.93 -35.13
CA LEU A 17 13.09 65.33 -34.90
C LEU A 17 12.89 66.20 -36.16
N GLU A 18 12.89 65.59 -37.35
CA GLU A 18 12.85 66.30 -38.64
C GLU A 18 11.45 66.28 -39.29
N GLU A 19 10.66 65.23 -39.05
CA GLU A 19 9.33 65.08 -39.66
C GLU A 19 8.32 64.37 -38.76
N VAL A 20 7.03 64.66 -39.00
CA VAL A 20 5.91 63.94 -38.38
C VAL A 20 5.04 63.39 -39.50
N VAL A 21 4.93 62.07 -39.58
CA VAL A 21 4.17 61.36 -40.60
C VAL A 21 2.78 61.05 -40.05
N PHE A 22 1.75 61.55 -40.73
CA PHE A 22 0.36 61.27 -40.42
C PHE A 22 -0.25 60.34 -41.45
N VAL A 23 -1.04 59.37 -40.99
CA VAL A 23 -1.85 58.49 -41.84
C VAL A 23 -3.32 58.81 -41.63
N ALA A 24 -4.02 58.99 -42.73
CA ALA A 24 -5.45 59.26 -42.76
C ALA A 24 -6.14 58.38 -43.80
N THR A 25 -7.35 57.93 -43.49
CA THR A 25 -8.16 57.12 -44.39
C THR A 25 -9.13 58.03 -45.15
N VAL A 26 -9.22 57.84 -46.47
CA VAL A 26 -10.08 58.62 -47.36
C VAL A 26 -11.05 57.68 -48.08
N ASN A 27 -12.31 58.09 -48.21
CA ASN A 27 -13.39 57.21 -48.69
C ASN A 27 -13.24 56.73 -50.15
N THR A 28 -12.59 57.52 -51.01
CA THR A 28 -12.45 57.18 -52.44
C THR A 28 -11.07 57.58 -52.96
N SER A 29 -10.59 56.88 -54.00
CA SER A 29 -9.32 57.20 -54.68
C SER A 29 -9.33 58.58 -55.34
N VAL A 30 -10.50 59.05 -55.80
CA VAL A 30 -10.67 60.41 -56.34
C VAL A 30 -10.52 61.46 -55.24
N ASN A 31 -11.11 61.23 -54.07
CA ASN A 31 -10.96 62.10 -52.91
C ASN A 31 -9.52 62.08 -52.39
N ALA A 32 -8.82 60.94 -52.45
CA ALA A 32 -7.41 60.85 -52.08
C ALA A 32 -6.52 61.70 -53.01
N LYS A 33 -6.70 61.61 -54.33
CA LYS A 33 -6.00 62.48 -55.30
C LYS A 33 -6.29 63.96 -55.05
N THR A 34 -7.54 64.29 -54.74
CA THR A 34 -7.96 65.65 -54.43
C THR A 34 -7.35 66.15 -53.12
N ALA A 35 -7.32 65.32 -52.06
CA ALA A 35 -6.67 65.64 -50.80
C ALA A 35 -5.17 65.89 -50.99
N ILE A 36 -4.50 65.02 -51.77
CA ILE A 36 -3.08 65.16 -52.07
C ILE A 36 -2.82 66.47 -52.81
N SER A 37 -3.60 66.81 -53.85
CA SER A 37 -3.38 68.06 -54.58
C SER A 37 -3.64 69.31 -53.72
N LEU A 38 -4.52 69.21 -52.73
CA LEU A 38 -4.83 70.31 -51.81
C LEU A 38 -3.77 70.47 -50.71
N LEU A 39 -3.29 69.37 -50.15
CA LEU A 39 -2.39 69.38 -49.00
C LEU A 39 -0.91 69.47 -49.38
N ASN A 40 -0.52 68.90 -50.52
CA ASN A 40 0.88 68.82 -50.92
C ASN A 40 1.42 70.23 -51.24
N GLY A 41 2.52 70.60 -50.57
CA GLY A 41 3.17 71.90 -50.73
C GLY A 41 2.58 73.03 -49.88
N ILE A 42 1.56 72.77 -49.05
CA ILE A 42 1.11 73.75 -48.06
C ILE A 42 2.25 74.03 -47.09
N THR A 43 2.59 75.30 -46.93
CA THR A 43 3.55 75.74 -45.92
C THR A 43 2.84 76.53 -44.82
N PHE A 44 3.18 76.27 -43.57
CA PHE A 44 2.62 76.98 -42.43
C PHE A 44 3.65 77.12 -41.30
N ARG A 45 3.51 78.18 -40.50
CA ARG A 45 4.36 78.41 -39.33
C ARG A 45 3.69 77.81 -38.09
N ALA A 46 4.26 76.74 -37.56
CA ALA A 46 3.79 76.14 -36.31
C ALA A 46 4.42 76.85 -35.10
N ILE A 47 3.65 76.95 -34.01
CA ILE A 47 4.12 77.51 -32.74
C ILE A 47 5.24 76.59 -32.20
N GLY A 48 6.41 77.15 -31.93
CA GLY A 48 7.58 76.41 -31.42
C GLY A 48 8.61 76.01 -32.48
N PHE A 49 8.36 76.30 -33.77
CA PHE A 49 9.32 76.05 -34.85
C PHE A 49 9.90 77.37 -35.37
N THR A 50 11.23 77.42 -35.52
CA THR A 50 11.95 78.58 -36.07
C THR A 50 11.75 78.73 -37.58
N GLU A 51 11.62 77.60 -38.28
CA GLU A 51 11.43 77.54 -39.73
C GLU A 51 9.98 77.19 -40.09
N PRO A 52 9.45 77.68 -41.23
CA PRO A 52 8.13 77.29 -41.71
C PRO A 52 8.13 75.81 -42.12
N LEU A 53 7.11 75.07 -41.68
CA LEU A 53 6.94 73.66 -42.02
C LEU A 53 6.24 73.52 -43.37
N SER A 54 6.60 72.49 -44.14
CA SER A 54 5.95 72.14 -45.41
C SER A 54 5.27 70.79 -45.30
N VAL A 55 4.03 70.70 -45.77
CA VAL A 55 3.27 69.45 -45.84
C VAL A 55 3.61 68.75 -47.15
N LYS A 56 4.13 67.53 -47.06
CA LYS A 56 4.20 66.60 -48.19
C LYS A 56 3.04 65.63 -48.05
N ALA A 57 2.18 65.58 -49.06
CA ALA A 57 1.09 64.63 -49.11
C ALA A 57 1.36 63.64 -50.25
N GLU A 58 1.37 62.36 -49.92
CA GLU A 58 1.53 61.26 -50.87
C GLU A 58 0.46 60.21 -50.58
N CYS A 59 0.10 59.40 -51.58
CA CYS A 59 -0.67 58.18 -51.30
C CYS A 59 0.20 57.29 -50.41
N ALA A 60 -0.35 56.82 -49.29
CA ALA A 60 0.30 55.78 -48.51
C ALA A 60 0.66 54.61 -49.44
N LYS A 61 1.90 54.09 -49.28
CA LYS A 61 2.29 52.88 -49.99
C LYS A 61 1.28 51.78 -49.62
N PRO A 62 0.82 50.97 -50.59
CA PRO A 62 -0.04 49.85 -50.28
C PRO A 62 0.65 48.97 -49.22
N ASP A 63 -0.12 48.49 -48.24
CA ASP A 63 0.36 47.61 -47.15
C ASP A 63 0.77 46.19 -47.67
N PHE A 64 0.92 46.05 -48.98
CA PHE A 64 1.16 44.80 -49.68
C PHE A 64 2.46 44.84 -50.49
N PRO A 65 3.20 43.71 -50.53
CA PRO A 65 4.40 43.57 -51.32
C PRO A 65 4.16 43.77 -52.82
N THR A 66 4.86 44.74 -53.39
CA THR A 66 4.92 44.96 -54.84
C THR A 66 5.91 44.00 -55.50
N ARG A 67 5.91 43.96 -56.84
CA ARG A 67 6.94 43.24 -57.60
C ARG A 67 8.35 43.66 -57.19
N ILE A 68 8.54 44.94 -56.87
CA ILE A 68 9.82 45.49 -56.41
C ILE A 68 10.22 44.89 -55.06
N ASP A 69 9.27 44.74 -54.13
CA ASP A 69 9.53 44.14 -52.82
C ASP A 69 9.92 42.65 -52.95
N TRP A 70 9.32 41.94 -53.91
CA TRP A 70 9.71 40.56 -54.22
C TRP A 70 11.10 40.50 -54.83
N ASP A 71 11.37 41.27 -55.89
CA ASP A 71 12.67 41.27 -56.55
C ASP A 71 13.79 41.64 -55.56
N ALA A 72 13.56 42.61 -54.67
CA ALA A 72 14.48 42.97 -53.60
C ALA A 72 14.69 41.85 -52.57
N PHE A 73 13.62 41.12 -52.23
CA PHE A 73 13.70 39.99 -51.30
C PHE A 73 14.52 38.83 -51.87
N PHE A 74 14.28 38.41 -53.12
CA PHE A 74 15.04 37.33 -53.76
C PHE A 74 16.47 37.75 -54.09
N ALA A 75 16.71 39.02 -54.44
CA ALA A 75 18.07 39.54 -54.60
C ALA A 75 18.89 39.41 -53.30
N SER A 76 18.24 39.60 -52.15
CA SER A 76 18.86 39.47 -50.83
C SER A 76 18.95 38.02 -50.34
N ASN A 77 18.06 37.13 -50.79
CA ASN A 77 17.94 35.74 -50.33
C ASN A 77 18.22 34.73 -51.45
N LYS A 78 19.50 34.60 -51.82
CA LYS A 78 19.96 33.70 -52.90
C LYS A 78 19.69 32.20 -52.67
N ASN A 79 19.31 31.81 -51.46
CA ASN A 79 18.99 30.43 -51.11
C ASN A 79 17.56 30.02 -51.50
N LEU A 80 16.74 30.98 -51.95
CA LEU A 80 15.36 30.77 -52.36
C LEU A 80 15.23 30.94 -53.87
N ASP A 81 14.41 30.11 -54.50
CA ASP A 81 14.14 30.15 -55.94
C ASP A 81 12.71 30.63 -56.20
N GLU A 82 12.58 31.77 -56.88
CA GLU A 82 11.29 32.34 -57.28
C GLU A 82 10.46 31.40 -58.17
N LYS A 83 11.05 30.34 -58.75
CA LYS A 83 10.34 29.38 -59.60
C LYS A 83 9.84 28.15 -58.84
N GLU A 84 10.37 27.88 -57.66
CA GLU A 84 10.05 26.68 -56.91
C GLU A 84 8.70 26.81 -56.18
N PRO A 85 7.83 25.77 -56.23
CA PRO A 85 6.56 25.78 -55.51
C PRO A 85 6.74 26.01 -54.02
N GLY A 86 5.97 26.95 -53.45
CA GLY A 86 6.04 27.31 -52.04
C GLY A 86 7.16 28.29 -51.68
N GLU A 87 8.05 28.61 -52.63
CA GLU A 87 9.01 29.72 -52.53
C GLU A 87 8.62 30.88 -53.44
N ARG A 88 7.87 30.60 -54.51
CA ARG A 88 7.22 31.58 -55.39
C ARG A 88 6.44 32.67 -54.63
N PRO A 89 6.39 33.90 -55.18
CA PRO A 89 5.65 35.01 -54.58
C PRO A 89 4.11 34.85 -54.59
N ASP A 90 3.57 33.79 -55.22
CA ASP A 90 2.16 33.40 -55.09
C ASP A 90 1.84 32.69 -53.77
N THR A 91 2.88 32.31 -53.02
CA THR A 91 2.76 31.76 -51.68
C THR A 91 2.66 32.91 -50.69
N VAL A 92 1.51 33.02 -50.06
CA VAL A 92 1.17 34.13 -49.16
C VAL A 92 0.62 33.61 -47.85
N TYR A 93 0.63 34.46 -46.83
CA TYR A 93 -0.12 34.22 -45.64
C TYR A 93 -1.11 35.35 -45.37
N ILE A 94 -2.32 34.96 -44.97
CA ILE A 94 -3.36 35.87 -44.51
C ILE A 94 -3.49 35.77 -42.99
N SER A 95 -3.57 36.93 -42.34
CA SER A 95 -3.68 37.10 -40.90
C SER A 95 -4.93 37.91 -40.54
N GLY A 96 -5.42 37.75 -39.31
CA GLY A 96 -6.57 38.49 -38.80
C GLY A 96 -7.93 37.87 -39.12
N LEU A 97 -7.98 36.73 -39.82
CA LEU A 97 -9.23 36.02 -40.08
C LEU A 97 -9.78 35.39 -38.80
N PRO A 98 -11.04 35.67 -38.40
CA PRO A 98 -11.62 35.13 -37.17
C PRO A 98 -11.66 33.60 -37.17
N PHE A 99 -11.23 32.99 -36.07
CA PHE A 99 -11.33 31.53 -35.91
C PHE A 99 -12.79 31.03 -36.02
N ASP A 100 -13.74 31.84 -35.54
CA ASP A 100 -15.17 31.51 -35.56
C ASP A 100 -15.74 31.26 -36.96
N TRP A 101 -15.14 31.84 -38.01
CA TRP A 101 -15.56 31.61 -39.40
C TRP A 101 -15.28 30.18 -39.89
N PHE A 102 -14.42 29.44 -39.19
CA PHE A 102 -13.99 28.11 -39.58
C PHE A 102 -14.33 27.04 -38.54
N LYS A 103 -15.16 27.38 -37.53
CA LYS A 103 -15.61 26.44 -36.49
C LYS A 103 -16.52 25.34 -37.03
N ASP A 104 -17.35 25.69 -38.02
CA ASP A 104 -18.27 24.77 -38.68
C ASP A 104 -17.72 24.45 -40.09
N PRO A 105 -16.84 23.44 -40.21
CA PRO A 105 -16.11 23.23 -41.45
C PRO A 105 -17.03 22.72 -42.56
N ILE A 106 -16.98 23.39 -43.71
CA ILE A 106 -17.48 22.88 -44.98
C ILE A 106 -16.63 21.67 -45.34
N GLU A 107 -17.28 20.55 -45.69
CA GLU A 107 -16.61 19.31 -46.11
C GLU A 107 -15.59 18.77 -45.07
N GLY A 108 -15.89 18.94 -43.78
CA GLY A 108 -15.21 18.24 -42.70
C GLY A 108 -13.80 18.73 -42.36
N SER A 109 -13.28 19.78 -43.01
CA SER A 109 -12.01 20.40 -42.61
C SER A 109 -11.98 21.92 -42.76
N THR A 110 -11.20 22.56 -41.89
CA THR A 110 -10.91 24.00 -41.92
C THR A 110 -10.20 24.40 -43.23
N GLU A 111 -9.35 23.51 -43.76
CA GLU A 111 -8.71 23.66 -45.07
C GLU A 111 -9.73 23.71 -46.21
N ASN A 112 -10.68 22.77 -46.27
CA ASN A 112 -11.70 22.75 -47.33
C ASN A 112 -12.61 23.98 -47.25
N THR A 113 -12.95 24.40 -46.04
CA THR A 113 -13.71 25.64 -45.81
C THR A 113 -12.96 26.86 -46.37
N PHE A 114 -11.66 26.97 -46.10
CA PHE A 114 -10.84 28.02 -46.66
C PHE A 114 -10.79 27.96 -48.18
N LYS A 115 -10.52 26.78 -48.77
CA LYS A 115 -10.51 26.60 -50.23
C LYS A 115 -11.85 27.00 -50.84
N HIS A 116 -12.97 26.61 -50.24
CA HIS A 116 -14.31 26.95 -50.72
C HIS A 116 -14.59 28.47 -50.69
N ILE A 117 -14.26 29.15 -49.59
CA ILE A 117 -14.47 30.59 -49.45
C ILE A 117 -13.62 31.37 -50.47
N PHE A 118 -12.34 30.99 -50.63
CA PHE A 118 -11.41 31.73 -51.49
C PHE A 118 -11.43 31.28 -52.96
N ALA A 119 -12.15 30.20 -53.29
CA ALA A 119 -12.36 29.74 -54.67
C ALA A 119 -13.04 30.79 -55.56
N GLU A 120 -13.78 31.75 -54.98
CA GLU A 120 -14.39 32.87 -55.72
C GLU A 120 -13.34 33.71 -56.48
N TYR A 121 -12.13 33.83 -55.93
CA TYR A 121 -11.05 34.60 -56.57
C TYR A 121 -10.24 33.75 -57.55
N GLY A 122 -10.09 32.45 -57.24
CA GLY A 122 -9.48 31.44 -58.08
C GLY A 122 -9.08 30.20 -57.29
N GLU A 123 -8.51 29.20 -57.96
CA GLU A 123 -8.19 27.91 -57.34
C GLU A 123 -7.04 28.03 -56.32
N VAL A 124 -7.34 27.67 -55.07
CA VAL A 124 -6.35 27.54 -54.00
C VAL A 124 -5.72 26.14 -54.07
N ILE A 125 -4.44 26.06 -54.41
CA ILE A 125 -3.74 24.78 -54.61
C ILE A 125 -3.48 24.10 -53.27
N CYS A 126 -2.73 24.77 -52.41
CA CYS A 126 -2.38 24.29 -51.08
C CYS A 126 -2.79 25.33 -50.03
N VAL A 127 -3.21 24.85 -48.87
CA VAL A 127 -3.37 25.67 -47.67
C VAL A 127 -2.79 24.92 -46.48
N ASP A 128 -2.11 25.64 -45.60
CA ASP A 128 -1.63 25.14 -44.33
C ASP A 128 -2.06 26.08 -43.21
N ILE A 129 -2.47 25.50 -42.09
CA ILE A 129 -3.00 26.21 -40.93
C ILE A 129 -2.29 25.67 -39.69
N PRO A 130 -1.07 26.16 -39.39
CA PRO A 130 -0.22 25.58 -38.35
C PRO A 130 -0.90 25.51 -36.97
N GLN A 131 -1.80 26.45 -36.68
CA GLN A 131 -2.52 26.52 -35.40
C GLN A 131 -3.58 25.42 -35.22
N CYS A 132 -4.07 24.83 -36.32
CA CYS A 132 -5.09 23.78 -36.30
C CYS A 132 -4.51 22.37 -36.18
N ASP A 133 -3.19 22.20 -36.21
CA ASP A 133 -2.51 20.91 -36.13
C ASP A 133 -1.86 20.73 -34.74
N PRO A 134 -2.44 19.88 -33.86
CA PRO A 134 -1.96 19.73 -32.49
C PRO A 134 -0.51 19.25 -32.40
N ILE A 135 -0.06 18.41 -33.34
CA ILE A 135 1.29 17.83 -33.31
C ILE A 135 2.35 18.91 -33.53
N ARG A 136 2.01 20.01 -34.21
CA ARG A 136 2.95 21.13 -34.41
C ARG A 136 3.36 21.83 -33.13
N LYS A 137 2.57 21.71 -32.06
CA LYS A 137 2.94 22.24 -30.74
C LYS A 137 4.08 21.46 -30.10
N GLU A 138 4.28 20.20 -30.51
CA GLU A 138 5.37 19.33 -30.06
C GLU A 138 6.61 19.44 -30.96
N MET A 139 6.51 20.12 -32.10
CA MET A 139 7.62 20.37 -33.02
C MET A 139 8.41 21.63 -32.63
N ASP A 140 9.68 21.68 -33.03
CA ASP A 140 10.52 22.87 -32.87
C ASP A 140 9.94 24.06 -33.63
N GLN A 141 10.13 25.28 -33.11
CA GLN A 141 9.56 26.52 -33.68
C GLN A 141 9.92 26.73 -35.16
N GLU A 142 11.14 26.35 -35.56
CA GLU A 142 11.62 26.48 -36.94
C GLU A 142 10.89 25.56 -37.94
N ILE A 143 10.29 24.48 -37.44
CA ILE A 143 9.64 23.42 -38.22
C ILE A 143 8.12 23.55 -38.14
N SER A 144 7.59 23.88 -36.96
CA SER A 144 6.15 23.91 -36.72
C SER A 144 5.41 24.87 -37.64
N GLY A 145 6.05 25.98 -38.02
CA GLY A 145 5.39 27.08 -38.74
C GLY A 145 4.41 27.86 -37.87
N ILE A 146 4.34 27.56 -36.56
CA ILE A 146 3.59 28.36 -35.60
C ILE A 146 4.43 29.58 -35.26
N GLN A 147 4.11 30.71 -35.89
CA GLN A 147 4.63 32.00 -35.46
C GLN A 147 3.88 32.50 -34.22
N LEU A 148 4.34 32.07 -33.05
CA LEU A 148 3.89 32.62 -31.77
C LEU A 148 4.32 34.08 -31.69
N SER A 149 3.39 35.02 -31.71
CA SER A 149 3.68 36.31 -31.07
C SER A 149 3.77 36.02 -29.57
N SER A 150 4.85 36.45 -28.92
CA SER A 150 5.21 36.15 -27.51
C SER A 150 4.11 36.52 -26.49
N TRP A 151 3.05 37.19 -26.94
CA TRP A 151 1.90 37.65 -26.16
C TRP A 151 0.70 36.67 -26.08
N LEU A 152 0.71 35.57 -26.84
CA LEU A 152 -0.45 34.65 -26.98
C LEU A 152 -0.39 33.38 -26.10
N LEU A 153 0.61 33.24 -25.22
CA LEU A 153 0.68 32.13 -24.28
C LEU A 153 -0.45 32.25 -23.23
N GLY A 154 -1.60 31.63 -23.52
CA GLY A 154 -2.76 31.54 -22.62
C GLY A 154 -4.01 32.29 -23.07
N GLN A 155 -3.98 33.02 -24.20
CA GLN A 155 -5.18 33.67 -24.75
C GLN A 155 -5.89 32.78 -25.78
N VAL A 156 -7.21 32.93 -25.87
CA VAL A 156 -8.03 32.29 -26.91
C VAL A 156 -7.53 32.79 -28.27
N ILE A 157 -7.20 31.86 -29.18
CA ILE A 157 -6.82 32.21 -30.55
C ILE A 157 -8.06 32.77 -31.24
N HIS A 158 -8.19 34.09 -31.27
CA HIS A 158 -9.31 34.75 -31.92
C HIS A 158 -9.16 34.82 -33.44
N SER A 159 -7.94 34.64 -33.96
CA SER A 159 -7.65 34.70 -35.38
C SER A 159 -6.66 33.62 -35.84
N LEU A 160 -6.93 33.04 -37.00
CA LEU A 160 -6.05 32.08 -37.67
C LEU A 160 -5.11 32.79 -38.66
N LYS A 161 -3.95 32.16 -38.85
CA LYS A 161 -3.00 32.42 -39.93
C LYS A 161 -3.11 31.26 -40.91
N PHE A 162 -3.38 31.58 -42.17
CA PHE A 162 -3.41 30.62 -43.26
C PHE A 162 -2.25 30.92 -44.18
N ILE A 163 -1.45 29.91 -44.52
CA ILE A 163 -0.43 30.01 -45.56
C ILE A 163 -0.94 29.22 -46.77
N PHE A 164 -1.00 29.85 -47.93
CA PHE A 164 -1.61 29.23 -49.11
C PHE A 164 -1.01 29.79 -50.39
N ASN A 165 -1.24 29.09 -51.49
CA ASN A 165 -0.87 29.54 -52.83
C ASN A 165 -2.03 29.38 -53.81
N PHE A 166 -2.16 30.35 -54.71
CA PHE A 166 -3.05 30.27 -55.87
C PHE A 166 -2.31 29.73 -57.09
N GLU A 167 -3.07 29.35 -58.12
CA GLU A 167 -2.53 28.94 -59.42
C GLU A 167 -1.66 30.02 -60.09
N ASN A 168 -2.03 31.30 -59.94
CA ASN A 168 -1.30 32.40 -60.54
C ASN A 168 -1.37 33.70 -59.72
N MET A 169 -0.44 34.60 -60.03
CA MET A 169 -0.31 35.91 -59.38
C MET A 169 -1.48 36.86 -59.67
N LEU A 170 -2.19 36.67 -60.78
CA LEU A 170 -3.32 37.52 -61.14
C LEU A 170 -4.50 37.32 -60.19
N VAL A 171 -4.77 36.07 -59.81
CA VAL A 171 -5.78 35.71 -58.80
C VAL A 171 -5.42 36.32 -57.45
N LEU A 172 -4.15 36.19 -57.05
CA LEU A 172 -3.67 36.79 -55.80
C LEU A 172 -3.88 38.30 -55.78
N HIS A 173 -3.59 38.99 -56.89
CA HIS A 173 -3.80 40.43 -57.02
C HIS A 173 -5.28 40.82 -56.89
N LYS A 174 -6.20 40.01 -57.45
CA LYS A 174 -7.65 40.23 -57.29
C LYS A 174 -8.10 40.08 -55.83
N LEU A 175 -7.64 39.03 -55.15
CA LEU A 175 -7.92 38.84 -53.73
C LEU A 175 -7.39 40.02 -52.91
N TRP A 176 -6.18 40.47 -53.21
CA TRP A 176 -5.56 41.60 -52.54
C TRP A 176 -6.40 42.88 -52.67
N LEU A 177 -6.74 43.28 -53.90
CA LEU A 177 -7.59 44.44 -54.15
C LEU A 177 -8.93 44.34 -53.40
N PHE A 178 -9.50 43.14 -53.34
CA PHE A 178 -10.74 42.92 -52.61
C PHE A 178 -10.58 43.10 -51.09
N LEU A 179 -9.50 42.56 -50.51
CA LEU A 179 -9.23 42.64 -49.08
C LEU A 179 -8.89 44.08 -48.64
N GLU A 180 -8.17 44.84 -49.46
CA GLU A 180 -7.70 46.20 -49.15
C GLU A 180 -8.82 47.25 -49.30
N VAL A 181 -9.65 47.14 -50.34
CA VAL A 181 -10.69 48.15 -50.63
C VAL A 181 -11.86 48.04 -49.66
N LYS A 182 -12.07 46.89 -49.02
CA LYS A 182 -13.19 46.64 -48.12
C LYS A 182 -12.79 46.77 -46.65
N ILE A 183 -13.68 47.39 -45.87
CA ILE A 183 -13.58 47.37 -44.41
C ILE A 183 -14.28 46.12 -43.91
N TRP A 184 -13.54 45.31 -43.16
CA TRP A 184 -14.00 44.03 -42.63
C TRP A 184 -14.55 44.20 -41.23
N TYR A 185 -15.68 43.55 -40.96
CA TYR A 185 -16.29 43.54 -39.63
C TYR A 185 -16.60 42.11 -39.20
N ARG A 186 -16.37 41.79 -37.93
CA ARG A 186 -16.94 40.60 -37.28
C ARG A 186 -18.08 41.00 -36.36
N LYS A 187 -19.12 40.19 -36.33
CA LYS A 187 -20.20 40.30 -35.34
C LYS A 187 -19.76 39.63 -34.04
N ILE A 188 -19.84 40.35 -32.91
CA ILE A 188 -19.49 39.80 -31.59
C ILE A 188 -20.75 39.47 -30.77
N GLN A 189 -21.73 40.38 -30.76
CA GLN A 189 -22.99 40.27 -30.02
C GLN A 189 -24.15 40.79 -30.88
N MET A 190 -25.40 40.66 -30.41
CA MET A 190 -26.54 41.29 -31.09
C MET A 190 -26.23 42.79 -31.29
N GLU A 191 -26.19 43.19 -32.57
CA GLU A 191 -25.93 44.56 -33.04
C GLU A 191 -24.54 45.15 -32.78
N LYS A 192 -23.58 44.39 -32.24
CA LYS A 192 -22.19 44.86 -32.06
C LYS A 192 -21.25 44.25 -33.10
N PHE A 193 -20.56 45.13 -33.82
CA PHE A 193 -19.56 44.80 -34.83
C PHE A 193 -18.19 45.35 -34.43
N GLU A 194 -17.14 44.59 -34.72
CA GLU A 194 -15.75 45.00 -34.54
C GLU A 194 -15.04 45.01 -35.89
N LYS A 195 -14.32 46.11 -36.16
CA LYS A 195 -13.49 46.28 -37.35
C LYS A 195 -12.31 45.31 -37.28
N LEU A 196 -12.16 44.48 -38.30
CA LEU A 196 -11.04 43.56 -38.44
C LEU A 196 -9.89 44.22 -39.21
N LYS A 197 -8.66 43.96 -38.76
CA LYS A 197 -7.45 44.26 -39.52
C LYS A 197 -6.96 42.96 -40.16
N LEU A 198 -7.29 42.76 -41.43
CA LEU A 198 -6.74 41.66 -42.22
C LEU A 198 -5.39 42.07 -42.79
N GLY A 199 -4.43 41.16 -42.77
CA GLY A 199 -3.11 41.38 -43.37
C GLY A 199 -2.77 40.26 -44.32
N LEU A 200 -2.46 40.58 -45.57
CA LEU A 200 -2.01 39.64 -46.60
C LEU A 200 -0.57 39.98 -46.98
N ILE A 201 0.36 39.06 -46.74
CA ILE A 201 1.79 39.28 -46.99
C ILE A 201 2.35 38.02 -47.67
N PHE A 202 3.32 38.19 -48.57
CA PHE A 202 4.02 37.07 -49.16
C PHE A 202 4.83 36.29 -48.13
N ASP A 203 4.95 34.99 -48.34
CA ASP A 203 5.71 34.13 -47.47
C ASP A 203 7.22 34.34 -47.70
N ARG A 204 7.91 34.75 -46.64
CA ARG A 204 9.37 34.93 -46.62
C ARG A 204 10.11 33.72 -46.05
N THR A 205 9.38 32.71 -45.62
CA THR A 205 9.93 31.55 -44.88
C THR A 205 9.95 30.27 -45.69
N SER A 206 9.41 30.31 -46.92
CA SER A 206 9.28 29.13 -47.78
C SER A 206 8.53 28.00 -47.08
N HIS A 207 7.48 28.36 -46.35
CA HIS A 207 6.72 27.49 -45.47
C HIS A 207 6.08 26.34 -46.24
N LEU A 208 5.59 26.60 -47.46
CA LEU A 208 5.03 25.57 -48.34
C LEU A 208 6.06 24.93 -49.27
N SER A 209 7.36 25.20 -49.10
CA SER A 209 8.40 24.51 -49.87
C SER A 209 8.39 23.01 -49.58
N ILE A 210 8.78 22.21 -50.59
CA ILE A 210 8.94 20.76 -50.48
C ILE A 210 9.84 20.41 -49.30
N ARG A 211 10.93 21.18 -49.11
CA ARG A 211 11.87 21.02 -48.00
C ARG A 211 11.18 21.14 -46.64
N LYS A 212 10.45 22.24 -46.39
CA LYS A 212 9.78 22.48 -45.10
C LYS A 212 8.61 21.51 -44.88
N ILE A 213 7.85 21.17 -45.91
CA ILE A 213 6.81 20.13 -45.85
C ILE A 213 7.40 18.78 -45.44
N THR A 214 8.51 18.38 -46.08
CA THR A 214 9.18 17.10 -45.80
C THR A 214 9.76 17.08 -44.39
N GLN A 215 10.38 18.17 -43.94
CA GLN A 215 10.88 18.32 -42.57
C GLN A 215 9.76 18.14 -41.53
N ARG A 216 8.59 18.73 -41.76
CA ARG A 216 7.41 18.56 -40.88
C ARG A 216 6.89 17.12 -40.88
N LYS A 217 6.81 16.47 -42.04
CA LYS A 217 6.38 15.07 -42.15
C LYS A 217 7.34 14.13 -41.41
N LEU A 218 8.65 14.30 -41.60
CA LEU A 218 9.66 13.51 -40.90
C LEU A 218 9.61 13.73 -39.39
N ARG A 219 9.50 14.99 -38.93
CA ARG A 219 9.41 15.29 -37.50
C ARG A 219 8.17 14.66 -36.87
N ARG A 220 7.02 14.69 -37.55
CA ARG A 220 5.80 14.00 -37.13
C ARG A 220 6.04 12.50 -36.95
N MET A 221 6.63 11.83 -37.95
CA MET A 221 6.95 10.40 -37.86
C MET A 221 7.90 10.09 -36.70
N CYS A 222 8.90 10.95 -36.44
CA CYS A 222 9.79 10.79 -35.30
C CYS A 222 9.04 10.91 -33.96
N LEU A 223 8.14 11.90 -33.81
CA LEU A 223 7.34 12.09 -32.60
C LEU A 223 6.40 10.90 -32.36
N GLU A 224 5.74 10.42 -33.41
CA GLU A 224 4.88 9.23 -33.34
C GLU A 224 5.69 7.99 -32.91
N TYR A 225 6.85 7.76 -33.53
CA TYR A 225 7.75 6.67 -33.15
C TYR A 225 8.26 6.77 -31.71
N GLU A 226 8.58 7.98 -31.23
CA GLU A 226 8.98 8.22 -29.85
C GLU A 226 7.85 7.89 -28.86
N ARG A 227 6.60 8.25 -29.19
CA ARG A 227 5.41 7.93 -28.39
C ARG A 227 5.16 6.43 -28.35
N ASP A 228 5.16 5.75 -29.50
CA ASP A 228 4.97 4.30 -29.57
C ASP A 228 6.04 3.56 -28.77
N LYS A 229 7.30 4.01 -28.85
CA LYS A 229 8.40 3.45 -28.06
C LYS A 229 8.22 3.67 -26.56
N GLN A 230 7.69 4.82 -26.15
CA GLN A 230 7.40 5.08 -24.73
C GLN A 230 6.23 4.24 -24.23
N GLU A 231 5.17 4.09 -25.03
CA GLU A 231 4.03 3.22 -24.71
C GLU A 231 4.47 1.76 -24.60
N GLN A 232 5.28 1.27 -25.54
CA GLN A 232 5.82 -0.08 -25.48
C GLN A 232 6.67 -0.30 -24.22
N LYS A 233 7.53 0.66 -23.86
CA LYS A 233 8.30 0.59 -22.60
C LYS A 233 7.41 0.51 -21.37
N LYS A 234 6.34 1.31 -21.30
CA LYS A 234 5.37 1.27 -20.19
C LYS A 234 4.64 -0.07 -20.13
N MET A 235 4.26 -0.61 -21.29
CA MET A 235 3.64 -1.93 -21.39
C MET A 235 4.58 -3.05 -20.93
N ASP A 236 5.84 -3.02 -21.33
CA ASP A 236 6.84 -4.00 -20.92
C ASP A 236 7.16 -3.91 -19.42
N GLU A 237 7.23 -2.69 -18.86
CA GLU A 237 7.41 -2.46 -17.43
C GLU A 237 6.21 -2.97 -16.63
N SER A 238 4.98 -2.71 -17.09
CA SER A 238 3.76 -3.24 -16.48
C SER A 238 3.75 -4.77 -16.47
N LYS A 239 4.10 -5.42 -17.59
CA LYS A 239 4.18 -6.89 -17.67
C LYS A 239 5.21 -7.47 -16.70
N ARG A 240 6.39 -6.84 -16.58
CA ARG A 240 7.43 -7.25 -15.61
C ARG A 240 6.94 -7.13 -14.18
N LEU A 241 6.22 -6.06 -13.85
CA LEU A 241 5.65 -5.87 -12.52
C LEU A 241 4.58 -6.93 -12.21
N GLU A 242 3.70 -7.22 -13.17
CA GLU A 242 2.69 -8.29 -13.05
C GLU A 242 3.34 -9.67 -12.86
N GLU A 243 4.41 -9.97 -13.60
CA GLU A 243 5.17 -11.22 -13.46
C GLU A 243 5.82 -11.32 -12.08
N MET A 244 6.45 -10.25 -11.59
CA MET A 244 7.01 -10.21 -10.23
C MET A 244 5.95 -10.44 -9.15
N ILE A 245 4.78 -9.82 -9.27
CA ILE A 245 3.66 -10.00 -8.33
C ILE A 245 3.18 -11.46 -8.37
N ARG A 246 3.09 -12.06 -9.56
CA ARG A 246 2.70 -13.45 -9.73
C ARG A 246 3.71 -14.40 -9.09
N GLU A 247 5.00 -14.23 -9.35
CA GLU A 247 6.06 -15.04 -8.75
C GLU A 247 6.08 -14.92 -7.22
N GLU A 248 5.90 -13.72 -6.67
CA GLU A 248 5.82 -13.49 -5.23
C GLU A 248 4.60 -14.20 -4.62
N LYS A 249 3.45 -14.15 -5.30
CA LYS A 249 2.25 -14.89 -4.89
C LYS A 249 2.48 -16.40 -4.92
N GLU A 250 3.04 -16.95 -6.00
CA GLU A 250 3.35 -18.38 -6.11
C GLU A 250 4.39 -18.82 -5.06
N LYS A 251 5.34 -17.96 -4.69
CA LYS A 251 6.27 -18.21 -3.58
C LYS A 251 5.57 -18.23 -2.24
N ARG A 252 4.68 -17.26 -1.94
CA ARG A 252 3.88 -17.24 -0.72
C ARG A 252 3.00 -18.49 -0.60
N ASP A 253 2.34 -18.90 -1.68
CA ASP A 253 1.50 -20.09 -1.71
C ASP A 253 2.32 -21.37 -1.46
N ARG A 254 3.53 -21.46 -2.02
CA ARG A 254 4.47 -22.57 -1.74
C ARG A 254 4.90 -22.61 -0.28
N ASP A 255 5.31 -21.47 0.27
CA ASP A 255 5.72 -21.35 1.67
C ASP A 255 4.58 -21.72 2.63
N GLU A 256 3.34 -21.31 2.31
CA GLU A 256 2.16 -21.65 3.11
C GLU A 256 1.85 -23.15 3.04
N ARG A 257 1.88 -23.76 1.86
CA ARG A 257 1.73 -25.22 1.69
C ARG A 257 2.79 -25.98 2.49
N GLU A 258 4.05 -25.54 2.46
CA GLU A 258 5.11 -26.15 3.27
C GLU A 258 4.85 -26.01 4.77
N ARG A 259 4.41 -24.83 5.24
CA ARG A 259 4.08 -24.61 6.66
C ARG A 259 2.96 -25.54 7.12
N VAL A 260 1.90 -25.67 6.33
CA VAL A 260 0.78 -26.58 6.61
C VAL A 260 1.26 -28.03 6.66
N MET A 261 2.04 -28.48 5.68
CA MET A 261 2.59 -29.83 5.66
C MET A 261 3.48 -30.12 6.87
N ARG A 262 4.36 -29.19 7.26
CA ARG A 262 5.19 -29.32 8.48
C ARG A 262 4.33 -29.39 9.74
N ALA A 263 3.24 -28.61 9.81
CA ALA A 263 2.32 -28.64 10.95
C ALA A 263 1.58 -29.97 11.06
N LEU A 264 1.11 -30.53 9.94
CA LEU A 264 0.47 -31.85 9.87
C LEU A 264 1.41 -32.96 10.36
N LEU A 265 2.65 -33.00 9.84
CA LEU A 265 3.65 -33.98 10.27
C LEU A 265 3.96 -33.88 11.79
N ARG A 266 4.02 -32.66 12.34
CA ARG A 266 4.19 -32.45 13.79
C ARG A 266 2.97 -32.92 14.59
N ALA A 267 1.75 -32.70 14.08
CA ALA A 267 0.53 -33.17 14.71
C ALA A 267 0.46 -34.70 14.74
N GLU A 268 0.77 -35.36 13.63
CA GLU A 268 0.80 -36.82 13.51
C GLU A 268 1.82 -37.44 14.47
N ARG A 269 3.05 -36.88 14.55
CA ARG A 269 4.05 -37.33 15.54
C ARG A 269 3.54 -37.23 16.98
N ARG A 270 2.86 -36.13 17.33
CA ARG A 270 2.27 -35.96 18.66
C ARG A 270 1.15 -36.95 18.93
N GLN A 271 0.33 -37.26 17.93
CA GLN A 271 -0.73 -38.26 18.04
C GLN A 271 -0.14 -39.66 18.30
N ARG A 272 0.84 -40.10 17.51
CA ARG A 272 1.53 -41.39 17.73
C ARG A 272 2.15 -41.50 19.12
N MET A 273 2.71 -40.41 19.64
CA MET A 273 3.28 -40.40 21.00
C MET A 273 2.20 -40.52 22.09
N ARG A 274 1.03 -39.91 21.89
CA ARG A 274 -0.13 -40.07 22.79
C ARG A 274 -0.63 -41.51 22.76
N GLU A 275 -0.86 -42.07 21.57
CA GLU A 275 -1.31 -43.45 21.39
C GLU A 275 -0.34 -44.45 22.05
N LYS A 276 0.98 -44.26 21.91
CA LYS A 276 1.99 -45.08 22.60
C LYS A 276 1.89 -44.98 24.13
N ARG A 277 1.74 -43.77 24.67
CA ARG A 277 1.59 -43.55 26.13
C ARG A 277 0.30 -44.20 26.65
N ASP A 278 -0.80 -44.05 25.93
CA ASP A 278 -2.10 -44.60 26.31
C ASP A 278 -2.05 -46.14 26.28
N PHE A 279 -1.41 -46.72 25.26
CA PHE A 279 -1.17 -48.16 25.18
C PHE A 279 -0.30 -48.68 26.34
N GLU A 280 0.79 -47.99 26.67
CA GLU A 280 1.65 -48.36 27.79
C GLU A 280 0.90 -48.28 29.13
N GLN A 281 0.10 -47.24 29.34
CA GLN A 281 -0.75 -47.11 30.53
C GLN A 281 -1.77 -48.25 30.64
N LEU A 282 -2.41 -48.61 29.52
CA LEU A 282 -3.36 -49.73 29.48
C LEU A 282 -2.67 -51.04 29.86
N LEU A 283 -1.45 -51.28 29.35
CA LEU A 283 -0.66 -52.46 29.68
C LEU A 283 -0.27 -52.49 31.17
N ARG A 284 0.19 -51.35 31.72
CA ARG A 284 0.51 -51.21 33.16
C ARG A 284 -0.72 -51.48 34.03
N LYS A 285 -1.89 -50.95 33.67
CA LYS A 285 -3.16 -51.21 34.38
C LYS A 285 -3.51 -52.70 34.37
N LYS A 286 -3.44 -53.36 33.21
CA LYS A 286 -3.68 -54.81 33.07
C LYS A 286 -2.70 -55.63 33.93
N LEU A 287 -1.42 -55.27 33.93
CA LEU A 287 -0.40 -55.97 34.71
C LEU A 287 -0.62 -55.79 36.22
N LYS A 288 -0.91 -54.56 36.67
CA LYS A 288 -1.25 -54.25 38.07
C LYS A 288 -2.48 -55.03 38.53
N HIS A 289 -3.52 -55.11 37.70
CA HIS A 289 -4.72 -55.89 38.00
C HIS A 289 -4.41 -57.39 38.15
N ARG A 290 -3.61 -57.97 37.24
CA ARG A 290 -3.17 -59.38 37.37
C ARG A 290 -2.35 -59.63 38.64
N LEU A 291 -1.44 -58.72 38.99
CA LEU A 291 -0.60 -58.86 40.18
C LEU A 291 -1.41 -58.77 41.47
N THR A 292 -2.31 -57.78 41.56
CA THR A 292 -3.21 -57.61 42.71
C THR A 292 -4.13 -58.81 42.89
N HIS A 293 -4.73 -59.32 41.82
CA HIS A 293 -5.55 -60.54 41.87
C HIS A 293 -4.74 -61.76 42.36
N LYS A 294 -3.50 -61.93 41.89
CA LYS A 294 -2.60 -63.01 42.39
C LYS A 294 -2.30 -62.85 43.88
N LEU A 295 -1.97 -61.63 44.32
CA LEU A 295 -1.68 -61.34 45.73
C LEU A 295 -2.89 -61.59 46.62
N GLU A 296 -4.08 -61.18 46.18
CA GLU A 296 -5.33 -61.40 46.90
C GLU A 296 -5.65 -62.89 47.04
N LYS A 297 -5.40 -63.68 45.99
CA LYS A 297 -5.54 -65.15 46.04
C LYS A 297 -4.62 -65.77 47.09
N ILE A 298 -3.33 -65.41 47.09
CA ILE A 298 -2.35 -65.87 48.09
C ILE A 298 -2.77 -65.44 49.50
N TRP A 299 -3.26 -64.21 49.66
CA TRP A 299 -3.74 -63.70 50.95
C TRP A 299 -4.93 -64.50 51.49
N LYS A 300 -5.92 -64.81 50.64
CA LYS A 300 -7.07 -65.64 51.00
C LYS A 300 -6.65 -67.06 51.40
N GLU A 301 -5.69 -67.65 50.69
CA GLU A 301 -5.13 -68.97 51.04
C GLU A 301 -4.41 -68.94 52.39
N ARG A 302 -3.55 -67.95 52.64
CA ARG A 302 -2.88 -67.76 53.94
C ARG A 302 -3.87 -67.53 55.07
N GLN A 303 -4.93 -66.75 54.85
CA GLN A 303 -5.95 -66.49 55.85
C GLN A 303 -6.72 -67.76 56.22
N LYS A 304 -7.02 -68.63 55.24
CA LYS A 304 -7.60 -69.97 55.51
C LYS A 304 -6.65 -70.83 56.35
N GLY A 305 -5.36 -70.87 56.01
CA GLY A 305 -4.33 -71.58 56.78
C GLY A 305 -4.22 -71.08 58.22
N ALA A 306 -4.19 -69.75 58.42
CA ALA A 306 -4.14 -69.14 59.74
C ALA A 306 -5.39 -69.46 60.58
N LYS A 307 -6.59 -69.45 59.97
CA LYS A 307 -7.84 -69.87 60.65
C LYS A 307 -7.84 -71.34 61.04
N ALA A 308 -7.19 -72.21 60.27
CA ALA A 308 -7.06 -73.63 60.61
C ALA A 308 -6.09 -73.83 61.79
N LEU A 309 -4.94 -73.16 61.76
CA LEU A 309 -3.98 -73.16 62.87
C LEU A 309 -4.61 -72.65 64.18
N LEU A 310 -5.34 -71.53 64.13
CA LEU A 310 -6.02 -71.00 65.31
C LEU A 310 -7.04 -71.98 65.91
N ARG A 311 -7.76 -72.75 65.07
CA ARG A 311 -8.67 -73.80 65.53
C ARG A 311 -7.91 -74.91 66.25
N HIS A 312 -6.82 -75.39 65.66
CA HIS A 312 -5.99 -76.43 66.27
C HIS A 312 -5.38 -75.99 67.61
N VAL A 313 -4.87 -74.76 67.68
CA VAL A 313 -4.36 -74.17 68.93
C VAL A 313 -5.45 -74.08 69.99
N ALA A 314 -6.67 -73.69 69.63
CA ALA A 314 -7.80 -73.64 70.55
C ALA A 314 -8.21 -75.03 71.08
N GLU A 315 -8.03 -76.07 70.27
CA GLU A 315 -8.32 -77.46 70.60
C GLU A 315 -7.31 -78.00 71.62
N ILE A 316 -6.01 -77.83 71.36
CA ILE A 316 -4.93 -78.13 72.31
C ILE A 316 -5.16 -77.41 73.64
N TYR A 317 -5.60 -76.15 73.60
CA TYR A 317 -5.86 -75.38 74.81
C TYR A 317 -7.05 -75.94 75.61
N ARG A 318 -8.11 -76.42 74.95
CA ARG A 318 -9.24 -77.10 75.63
C ARG A 318 -8.81 -78.42 76.26
N GLU A 319 -8.04 -79.25 75.55
CA GLU A 319 -7.52 -80.51 76.09
C GLU A 319 -6.68 -80.26 77.34
N LYS A 320 -5.80 -79.24 77.30
CA LYS A 320 -5.00 -78.85 78.47
C LYS A 320 -5.88 -78.41 79.65
N GLN A 321 -6.94 -77.64 79.40
CA GLN A 321 -7.88 -77.24 80.45
C GLN A 321 -8.63 -78.44 81.06
N GLN A 322 -9.02 -79.43 80.24
CA GLN A 322 -9.66 -80.63 80.73
C GLN A 322 -8.72 -81.47 81.60
N LEU A 323 -7.46 -81.62 81.18
CA LEU A 323 -6.44 -82.32 81.97
C LEU A 323 -6.17 -81.63 83.32
N GLU A 324 -6.06 -80.29 83.33
CA GLU A 324 -5.91 -79.53 84.58
C GLU A 324 -7.11 -79.72 85.52
N LYS A 325 -8.32 -79.79 84.97
CA LYS A 325 -9.54 -80.04 85.73
C LYS A 325 -9.56 -81.44 86.36
N GLN A 326 -9.18 -82.46 85.59
CA GLN A 326 -9.06 -83.84 86.07
C GLN A 326 -8.01 -83.96 87.19
N ARG A 327 -6.83 -83.35 87.02
CA ARG A 327 -5.80 -83.34 88.08
C ARG A 327 -6.28 -82.67 89.37
N LEU A 328 -7.09 -81.63 89.26
CA LEU A 328 -7.66 -80.94 90.42
C LEU A 328 -8.72 -81.79 91.13
N GLU A 329 -9.53 -82.54 90.38
CA GLU A 329 -10.51 -83.50 90.92
C GLU A 329 -9.83 -84.70 91.59
N GLU A 330 -8.76 -85.24 91.00
CA GLU A 330 -7.92 -86.28 91.60
C GLU A 330 -7.26 -85.82 92.90
N GLN A 331 -6.72 -84.59 92.95
CA GLN A 331 -6.19 -84.02 94.19
C GLN A 331 -7.26 -83.91 95.27
N LYS A 332 -8.47 -83.45 94.93
CA LYS A 332 -9.58 -83.37 95.89
C LYS A 332 -10.03 -84.74 96.40
N ALA A 333 -9.99 -85.77 95.55
CA ALA A 333 -10.32 -87.14 95.95
C ALA A 333 -9.25 -87.75 96.88
N LEU A 334 -7.98 -87.39 96.70
CA LEU A 334 -6.88 -87.83 97.57
C LEU A 334 -6.87 -87.13 98.95
N GLU A 335 -7.36 -85.90 99.02
CA GLU A 335 -7.44 -85.11 100.26
C GLU A 335 -8.68 -85.44 101.12
N ALA A 336 -9.72 -86.05 100.56
CA ALA A 336 -10.95 -86.41 101.28
C ALA A 336 -10.74 -87.33 102.51
N PRO A 337 -9.91 -88.38 102.46
CA PRO A 337 -9.64 -89.24 103.62
C PRO A 337 -8.80 -88.53 104.70
N ILE A 338 -7.94 -87.59 104.28
CA ILE A 338 -7.10 -86.79 105.19
C ILE A 338 -7.98 -85.79 105.94
N HIS A 339 -8.99 -85.21 105.28
CA HIS A 339 -9.96 -84.31 105.90
C HIS A 339 -10.89 -85.04 106.89
N GLU A 340 -11.28 -86.28 106.61
CA GLU A 340 -12.02 -87.14 107.56
C GLU A 340 -11.18 -87.52 108.79
N LEU A 341 -9.91 -87.90 108.59
CA LEU A 341 -9.00 -88.21 109.70
C LEU A 341 -8.66 -86.96 110.55
N ALA A 342 -8.47 -85.81 109.92
CA ALA A 342 -8.23 -84.55 110.62
C ALA A 342 -9.46 -84.09 111.43
N SER A 343 -10.67 -84.32 110.93
CA SER A 343 -11.92 -83.99 111.63
C SER A 343 -12.31 -85.02 112.71
N ALA A 344 -11.74 -86.22 112.69
CA ALA A 344 -11.78 -87.18 113.80
C ALA A 344 -10.74 -86.85 114.89
N PHE A 345 -9.52 -86.47 114.51
CA PHE A 345 -8.47 -86.05 115.45
C PHE A 345 -8.84 -84.78 116.23
N VAL A 346 -9.49 -83.80 115.59
CA VAL A 346 -9.95 -82.55 116.23
C VAL A 346 -11.08 -82.76 117.24
N ARG A 347 -11.76 -83.93 117.23
CA ARG A 347 -12.80 -84.27 118.20
C ARG A 347 -12.26 -84.87 119.51
N GLU A 348 -11.05 -85.42 119.52
CA GLU A 348 -10.54 -86.17 120.68
C GLU A 348 -9.45 -85.43 121.48
N GLN A 349 -8.73 -84.46 120.91
CA GLN A 349 -7.78 -83.64 121.67
C GLN A 349 -7.79 -82.18 121.19
N GLY A 350 -7.94 -81.25 122.15
CA GLY A 350 -8.11 -79.81 121.92
C GLY A 350 -6.97 -79.17 121.09
N LEU A 351 -7.35 -78.20 120.26
CA LEU A 351 -6.48 -77.42 119.38
C LEU A 351 -5.36 -76.69 120.16
N PRO A 352 -4.09 -76.76 119.71
CA PRO A 352 -3.06 -75.83 120.14
C PRO A 352 -3.29 -74.45 119.49
N MET A 353 -3.55 -73.46 120.35
CA MET A 353 -3.30 -72.02 120.24
C MET A 353 -3.26 -71.38 118.83
N GLU A 354 -4.39 -70.79 118.45
CA GLU A 354 -4.70 -69.96 117.26
C GLU A 354 -3.61 -68.94 116.83
N GLU A 355 -2.73 -68.56 117.75
CA GLU A 355 -1.69 -67.55 117.58
C GLU A 355 -0.60 -67.96 116.57
N GLU A 356 -0.28 -69.26 116.47
CA GLU A 356 0.78 -69.76 115.58
C GLU A 356 0.34 -69.73 114.09
N ILE A 357 -0.95 -69.98 113.84
CA ILE A 357 -1.56 -69.93 112.51
C ILE A 357 -1.61 -68.48 112.03
N ARG A 358 -1.96 -67.55 112.93
CA ARG A 358 -1.98 -66.11 112.63
C ARG A 358 -0.60 -65.59 112.21
N GLN A 359 0.48 -66.02 112.88
CA GLN A 359 1.85 -65.65 112.49
C GLN A 359 2.25 -66.22 111.12
N ARG A 360 1.84 -67.45 110.77
CA ARG A 360 2.12 -68.03 109.45
C ARG A 360 1.40 -67.30 108.31
N ILE A 361 0.14 -66.89 108.53
CA ILE A 361 -0.62 -66.12 107.53
C ILE A 361 0.04 -64.76 107.30
N LEU A 362 0.46 -64.09 108.38
CA LEU A 362 1.18 -62.81 108.28
C LEU A 362 2.51 -62.96 107.53
N ARG A 363 3.32 -63.98 107.80
CA ARG A 363 4.56 -64.25 107.03
C ARG A 363 4.29 -64.52 105.54
N LYS A 364 3.19 -65.20 105.21
CA LYS A 364 2.82 -65.52 103.82
C LYS A 364 2.35 -64.28 103.06
N GLN A 365 1.64 -63.37 103.74
CA GLN A 365 1.27 -62.07 103.17
C GLN A 365 2.50 -61.16 103.00
N GLU A 366 3.42 -61.15 103.97
CA GLU A 366 4.68 -60.41 103.90
C GLU A 366 5.52 -60.86 102.69
N LEU A 367 5.67 -62.17 102.47
CA LEU A 367 6.44 -62.71 101.33
C LEU A 367 5.84 -62.32 99.97
N LYS A 368 4.50 -62.27 99.87
CA LYS A 368 3.78 -61.79 98.68
C LYS A 368 3.98 -60.30 98.43
N MET A 369 4.01 -59.50 99.49
CA MET A 369 4.30 -58.07 99.41
C MET A 369 5.76 -57.84 98.99
N ARG A 370 6.72 -58.55 99.59
CA ARG A 370 8.13 -58.50 99.21
C ARG A 370 8.33 -58.81 97.73
N THR A 371 7.80 -59.93 97.23
CA THR A 371 7.90 -60.31 95.81
C THR A 371 7.30 -59.27 94.86
N ARG A 372 6.14 -58.69 95.20
CA ARG A 372 5.55 -57.59 94.40
C ARG A 372 6.42 -56.35 94.35
N ILE A 373 7.02 -55.95 95.48
CA ILE A 373 7.94 -54.81 95.53
C ILE A 373 9.19 -55.11 94.70
N THR A 374 9.76 -56.32 94.80
CA THR A 374 10.94 -56.70 94.00
C THR A 374 10.63 -56.69 92.50
N SER A 375 9.49 -57.22 92.07
CA SER A 375 9.09 -57.20 90.65
C SER A 375 8.86 -55.77 90.13
N ARG A 376 8.34 -54.87 90.98
CA ARG A 376 8.14 -53.45 90.64
C ARG A 376 9.46 -52.69 90.52
N MET A 377 10.40 -52.92 91.44
CA MET A 377 11.76 -52.37 91.33
C MET A 377 12.51 -52.87 90.10
N ILE A 378 12.39 -54.16 89.74
CA ILE A 378 13.03 -54.71 88.53
C ILE A 378 12.45 -54.05 87.27
N THR A 379 11.14 -53.79 87.23
CA THR A 379 10.48 -53.14 86.09
C THR A 379 10.78 -51.63 86.02
N GLU A 380 10.92 -50.94 87.15
CA GLU A 380 11.35 -49.54 87.20
C GLU A 380 12.84 -49.37 86.86
N CYS A 381 13.73 -50.24 87.36
CA CYS A 381 15.13 -50.27 86.92
C CYS A 381 15.28 -50.57 85.42
N ALA A 382 14.42 -51.43 84.85
CA ALA A 382 14.39 -51.72 83.41
C ALA A 382 13.83 -50.54 82.57
N ALA A 383 13.01 -49.66 83.16
CA ALA A 383 12.52 -48.45 82.53
C ALA A 383 13.56 -47.29 82.60
N GLU A 384 14.34 -47.19 83.68
CA GLU A 384 15.44 -46.22 83.81
C GLU A 384 16.65 -46.55 82.94
N THR A 385 16.95 -47.84 82.72
CA THR A 385 18.01 -48.27 81.78
C THR A 385 17.69 -47.99 80.31
N LYS A 386 16.43 -47.67 79.96
CA LYS A 386 16.07 -47.17 78.61
C LYS A 386 16.16 -45.64 78.46
N ARG A 387 16.27 -44.87 79.55
CA ARG A 387 16.31 -43.39 79.52
C ARG A 387 17.71 -42.78 79.57
N LYS A 388 18.76 -43.51 79.94
CA LYS A 388 20.15 -43.04 79.92
C LYS A 388 21.04 -44.08 79.23
N GLY A 389 21.60 -43.70 78.08
CA GLY A 389 22.51 -44.54 77.32
C GLY A 389 23.76 -44.92 78.11
N TYR A 390 23.99 -46.23 78.20
CA TYR A 390 25.25 -46.92 78.51
C TYR A 390 26.08 -46.44 79.71
N LYS A 391 26.16 -47.28 80.75
CA LYS A 391 27.45 -47.84 81.24
C LYS A 391 27.18 -48.91 82.30
N ARG A 392 27.83 -50.07 82.12
CA ARG A 392 27.96 -51.13 83.13
C ARG A 392 28.52 -50.51 84.41
N SER A 393 27.84 -50.72 85.53
CA SER A 393 28.43 -50.57 86.85
C SER A 393 27.91 -51.73 87.70
N GLN A 394 28.83 -52.59 88.12
CA GLN A 394 28.55 -53.65 89.07
C GLN A 394 28.10 -53.00 90.39
N MET A 395 26.93 -53.39 90.88
CA MET A 395 26.46 -52.96 92.20
C MET A 395 26.49 -54.18 93.13
N LYS A 396 27.45 -54.13 94.06
CA LYS A 396 27.61 -55.06 95.17
C LYS A 396 26.61 -54.66 96.25
N VAL A 397 25.61 -55.50 96.51
CA VAL A 397 24.70 -55.30 97.65
C VAL A 397 25.12 -56.25 98.74
N VAL A 398 25.71 -55.68 99.78
CA VAL A 398 26.00 -56.33 101.06
C VAL A 398 24.73 -56.22 101.91
N PHE A 399 24.26 -57.34 102.45
CA PHE A 399 23.24 -57.33 103.49
C PHE A 399 23.95 -57.33 104.84
N GLU A 400 23.78 -56.29 105.65
CA GLU A 400 24.17 -56.30 107.05
C GLU A 400 22.95 -56.53 107.94
N ARG A 401 23.11 -57.63 108.70
CA ARG A 401 22.33 -58.29 109.78
C ARG A 401 20.82 -58.37 109.66
#